data_AF-A0A3R6PG53-F1
#
_entry.id   AF-A0A3R6PG53-F1
#
_cell.length_a   1.000
_cell.length_b   1.000
_cell.length_c   1.000
_cell.angle_alpha   90.00
_cell.angle_beta   90.00
_cell.angle_gamma   90.00
#
_symmetry.space_group_name_H-M   'P 1'
#
loop_
_entity.id
_entity.type
_entity.pdbx_description
1 polymer ?
#
loop_
_entity_poly.entity_id
_entity_poly.type
_entity_poly.pdbx_seq_one_letter_code
_entity_poly.pdbx_strand_id
1 'polypeptide(L)'
;MQSSRIEQEIDDIFEFVESCRMQRLSSTKVVVPKDELYDLLDDLRRDVPEEIKRYQKILRQREEILDNAEQKAAAILSDAQEQYKALVEEHAIMQEAYQQAEITVREANEQAEQIVANARAQAAEIGNGAIYYTRDLLEMSEKTLAAALETTSSNARALESALQGYLDVISQNKAELVTDEDAQVQAQQEAAAQQEELQLPEVQEEPVS
;
A
#
# COMPACT_ATOMS: atom_id res chain seq x y z
N MET A 1 53.71 53.07 33.64
CA MET A 1 52.92 52.79 34.86
C MET A 1 52.80 54.14 35.56
N GLN A 2 51.59 54.64 35.79
CA GLN A 2 51.43 55.86 36.58
C GLN A 2 51.79 55.47 38.02
N SER A 3 52.86 56.05 38.57
CA SER A 3 53.22 55.85 39.97
C SER A 3 52.03 56.22 40.84
N SER A 4 51.70 55.39 41.82
CA SER A 4 50.58 55.66 42.73
C SER A 4 50.83 56.97 43.47
N ARG A 5 49.78 57.70 43.82
CA ARG A 5 49.92 58.93 44.62
C ARG A 5 50.65 58.67 45.95
N ILE A 6 50.45 57.48 46.54
CA ILE A 6 51.23 57.00 47.68
C ILE A 6 52.72 56.90 47.35
N GLU A 7 53.07 56.36 46.17
CA GLU A 7 54.47 56.20 45.76
C GLU A 7 55.14 57.57 45.59
N GLN A 8 54.42 58.55 45.05
CA GLN A 8 54.89 59.94 44.92
C GLN A 8 55.10 60.60 46.29
N GLU A 9 54.15 60.49 47.22
CA GLU A 9 54.27 61.05 48.57
C GLU A 9 55.41 60.41 49.37
N ILE A 10 55.67 59.11 49.17
CA ILE A 10 56.82 58.41 49.75
C ILE A 10 58.13 58.93 49.14
N ASP A 11 58.21 59.04 47.81
CA ASP A 11 59.40 59.54 47.12
C ASP A 11 59.71 60.99 47.51
N ASP A 12 58.68 61.85 47.66
CA ASP A 12 58.80 63.24 48.11
C ASP A 12 59.37 63.32 49.55
N ILE A 13 58.93 62.44 50.46
CA ILE A 13 59.48 62.34 51.81
C ILE A 13 60.95 61.89 51.78
N PHE A 14 61.27 60.90 50.93
CA PHE A 14 62.65 60.43 50.78
C PHE A 14 63.56 61.55 50.26
N GLU A 15 63.15 62.26 49.20
CA GLU A 15 63.91 63.39 48.63
C GLU A 15 64.08 64.53 49.64
N PHE A 16 63.02 64.85 50.40
CA PHE A 16 63.08 65.86 51.46
C PHE A 16 64.13 65.51 52.52
N VAL A 17 64.13 64.27 53.01
CA VAL A 17 65.09 63.81 54.01
C VAL A 17 66.52 63.78 53.46
N GLU A 18 66.72 63.41 52.20
CA GLU A 18 68.03 63.46 51.53
C GLU A 18 68.55 64.90 51.32
N SER A 19 67.65 65.86 51.10
CA SER A 19 68.01 67.28 50.92
C SER A 19 68.41 67.99 52.24
N CYS A 20 68.13 67.38 53.39
CA CYS A 20 68.40 67.96 54.70
C CYS A 20 69.89 67.98 55.07
N ARG A 21 70.31 69.01 55.82
CA ARG A 21 71.73 69.19 56.18
C ARG A 21 72.16 68.23 57.29
N MET A 22 73.36 67.67 57.17
CA MET A 22 73.99 66.89 58.23
C MET A 22 74.28 67.75 59.47
N GLN A 23 74.10 67.15 60.65
CA GLN A 23 74.44 67.78 61.92
C GLN A 23 75.96 68.02 62.02
N ARG A 24 76.36 69.19 62.52
CA ARG A 24 77.79 69.51 62.71
C ARG A 24 78.47 68.42 63.58
N LEU A 25 79.63 67.94 63.11
CA LEU A 25 80.46 66.91 63.75
C LEU A 25 79.82 65.50 63.82
N SER A 26 78.78 65.22 63.04
CA SER A 26 78.17 63.89 62.93
C SER A 26 78.14 63.44 61.48
N SER A 27 78.63 62.23 61.20
CA SER A 27 78.53 61.58 59.88
C SER A 27 77.26 60.74 59.71
N THR A 28 76.44 60.61 60.77
CA THR A 28 75.29 59.69 60.83
C THR A 28 73.99 60.37 61.22
N LYS A 29 74.01 61.67 61.55
CA LYS A 29 72.81 62.40 62.00
C LYS A 29 72.49 63.53 61.02
N VAL A 30 71.25 63.54 60.55
CA VAL A 30 70.67 64.60 59.72
C VAL A 30 69.75 65.45 60.57
N VAL A 31 69.79 66.76 60.38
CA VAL A 31 68.86 67.69 61.04
C VAL A 31 67.71 67.95 60.07
N VAL A 32 66.53 67.45 60.42
CA VAL A 32 65.32 67.59 59.60
C VAL A 32 64.39 68.62 60.27
N PRO A 33 63.87 69.61 59.54
CA PRO A 33 62.81 70.48 60.03
C PRO A 33 61.60 69.65 60.44
N LYS A 34 61.24 69.74 61.72
CA LYS A 34 60.18 68.91 62.29
C LYS A 34 58.85 69.19 61.59
N ASP A 35 58.44 70.45 61.54
CA ASP A 35 57.09 70.81 61.08
C ASP A 35 56.84 70.37 59.63
N GLU A 36 57.79 70.62 58.71
CA GLU A 36 57.69 70.21 57.31
C GLU A 36 57.67 68.68 57.12
N LEU A 37 58.47 67.92 57.90
CA LEU A 37 58.42 66.45 57.84
C LEU A 37 57.08 65.90 58.34
N TYR A 38 56.55 66.49 59.42
CA TYR A 38 55.27 66.08 59.98
C TYR A 38 54.11 66.41 59.03
N ASP A 39 54.15 67.55 58.33
CA ASP A 39 53.17 67.90 57.32
C ASP A 39 53.15 66.87 56.18
N LEU A 40 54.32 66.49 55.64
CA LEU A 40 54.43 65.45 54.61
C LEU A 40 53.95 64.08 55.10
N LEU A 41 54.29 63.70 56.34
CA LEU A 41 53.84 62.44 56.94
C LEU A 41 52.33 62.43 57.24
N ASP A 42 51.74 63.56 57.59
CA ASP A 42 50.31 63.68 57.84
C ASP A 42 49.50 63.63 56.53
N ASP A 43 50.01 64.22 55.45
CA ASP A 43 49.42 64.05 54.11
C ASP A 43 49.48 62.59 53.66
N LEU A 44 50.65 61.93 53.77
CA LEU A 44 50.79 60.50 53.49
C LEU A 44 49.83 59.65 54.36
N ARG A 45 49.75 59.95 55.66
CA ARG A 45 48.86 59.25 56.59
C ARG A 45 47.38 59.43 56.24
N ARG A 46 46.99 60.59 55.71
CA ARG A 46 45.61 60.88 55.30
C ARG A 46 45.25 60.14 54.01
N ASP A 47 46.16 60.09 53.06
CA ASP A 47 45.86 59.66 51.69
C ASP A 47 46.09 58.13 51.50
N VAL A 48 46.98 57.52 52.30
CA VAL A 48 47.23 56.06 52.29
C VAL A 48 45.96 55.20 52.49
N PRO A 49 45.13 55.45 53.52
CA PRO A 49 43.93 54.64 53.76
C PRO A 49 42.93 54.67 52.61
N GLU A 50 42.78 55.81 51.94
CA GLU A 50 41.84 55.97 50.81
C GLU A 50 42.32 55.21 49.57
N GLU A 51 43.63 55.24 49.29
CA GLU A 51 44.18 54.52 48.15
C GLU A 51 44.17 52.98 48.38
N ILE A 52 44.42 52.51 49.61
CA ILE A 52 44.24 51.09 49.97
C ILE A 52 42.78 50.66 49.75
N LYS A 53 41.79 51.46 50.19
CA LYS A 53 40.37 51.17 49.96
C LYS A 53 40.04 51.11 48.47
N ARG A 54 40.62 52.00 47.66
CA ARG A 54 40.45 52.01 46.20
C ARG A 54 40.97 50.71 45.58
N TYR A 55 42.18 50.28 45.93
CA TYR A 55 42.75 49.02 45.43
C TYR A 55 41.92 47.80 45.86
N GLN A 56 41.51 47.74 47.13
CA GLN A 56 40.64 46.67 47.62
C GLN A 56 39.30 46.62 46.88
N LYS A 57 38.73 47.78 46.52
CA LYS A 57 37.52 47.84 45.70
C LYS A 57 37.75 47.28 44.30
N ILE A 58 38.85 47.64 43.65
CA ILE A 58 39.21 47.11 42.32
C ILE A 58 39.41 45.60 42.38
N LEU A 59 40.07 45.08 43.41
CA LEU A 59 40.26 43.64 43.60
C LEU A 59 38.91 42.91 43.75
N ARG A 60 38.01 43.41 44.62
CA ARG A 60 36.67 42.83 44.77
C ARG A 60 35.88 42.87 43.46
N GLN A 61 35.90 44.00 42.75
CA GLN A 61 35.23 44.12 41.45
C GLN A 61 35.81 43.16 40.41
N ARG A 62 37.13 42.93 40.41
CA ARG A 62 37.76 41.95 39.54
C ARG A 62 37.31 40.53 39.87
N GLU A 63 37.27 40.17 41.15
CA GLU A 63 36.77 38.87 41.60
C GLU A 63 35.31 38.66 41.20
N GLU A 64 34.45 39.65 41.40
CA GLU A 64 33.05 39.62 40.96
C GLU A 64 32.92 39.44 39.43
N ILE A 65 33.75 40.13 38.65
CA ILE A 65 33.76 39.98 37.18
C ILE A 65 34.18 38.57 36.79
N LEU A 66 35.21 38.01 37.43
CA LEU A 66 35.71 36.66 37.15
C LEU A 66 34.65 35.60 37.50
N ASP A 67 34.07 35.68 38.69
CA ASP A 67 33.02 34.75 39.12
C ASP A 67 31.78 34.85 38.20
N ASN A 68 31.37 36.07 37.82
CA ASN A 68 30.27 36.24 36.87
C ASN A 68 30.58 35.67 35.49
N ALA A 69 31.83 35.80 35.02
CA ALA A 69 32.26 35.24 33.75
C ALA A 69 32.29 33.71 33.79
N GLU A 70 32.79 33.12 34.88
CA GLU A 70 32.79 31.67 35.09
C GLU A 70 31.38 31.09 35.15
N GLN A 71 30.47 31.73 35.89
CA GLN A 71 29.06 31.33 35.96
C GLN A 71 28.38 31.41 34.60
N LYS A 72 28.61 32.48 33.84
CA LYS A 72 28.07 32.61 32.47
C LYS A 72 28.63 31.55 31.53
N ALA A 73 29.93 31.27 31.60
CA ALA A 73 30.55 30.23 30.79
C ALA A 73 29.98 28.84 31.12
N ALA A 74 29.79 28.54 32.41
CA ALA A 74 29.16 27.30 32.84
C ALA A 74 27.70 27.19 32.38
N ALA A 75 26.93 28.28 32.45
CA ALA A 75 25.55 28.32 31.95
C ALA A 75 25.48 28.08 30.43
N ILE A 76 26.34 28.74 29.65
CA ILE A 76 26.42 28.54 28.19
C ILE A 76 26.79 27.09 27.86
N LEU A 77 27.74 26.50 28.59
CA LEU A 77 28.14 25.12 28.36
C LEU A 77 26.99 24.14 28.66
N SER A 78 26.27 24.37 29.76
CA SER A 78 25.12 23.55 30.14
C SER A 78 24.00 23.63 29.09
N ASP A 79 23.66 24.84 28.65
CA ASP A 79 22.63 25.06 27.62
C ASP A 79 23.03 24.43 26.28
N ALA A 80 24.30 24.59 25.86
CA ALA A 80 24.81 23.95 24.65
C ALA A 80 24.78 22.41 24.73
N GLN A 81 25.07 21.83 25.90
CA GLN A 81 24.98 20.38 26.11
C GLN A 81 23.53 19.88 26.04
N GLU A 82 22.59 20.62 26.62
CA GLU A 82 21.16 20.28 26.57
C GLU A 82 20.62 20.35 25.15
N GLN A 83 20.93 21.42 24.41
CA GLN A 83 20.57 21.56 23.01
C GLN A 83 21.17 20.46 22.13
N TYR A 84 22.45 20.13 22.34
CA TYR A 84 23.11 19.05 21.61
C TYR A 84 22.42 17.70 21.88
N LYS A 85 22.09 17.41 23.14
CA LYS A 85 21.36 16.19 23.50
C LYS A 85 20.00 16.12 22.81
N ALA A 86 19.25 17.22 22.83
CA ALA A 86 17.95 17.30 22.15
C ALA A 86 18.07 17.07 20.64
N LEU A 87 19.06 17.67 19.98
CA LEU A 87 19.34 17.47 18.56
C LEU A 87 19.69 16.02 18.21
N VAL A 88 20.51 15.36 19.03
CA VAL A 88 20.88 13.96 18.82
C VAL A 88 19.68 13.04 19.01
N GLU A 89 18.85 13.31 20.03
CA GLU A 89 17.63 12.56 20.29
C GLU A 89 16.62 12.72 19.15
N GLU A 90 16.38 13.95 18.68
CA GLU A 90 15.53 14.23 17.53
C GLU A 90 16.04 13.52 16.27
N HIS A 91 17.36 13.54 16.03
CA HIS A 91 17.94 12.85 14.89
C HIS A 91 17.78 11.32 14.98
N ALA A 92 17.94 10.74 16.18
CA ALA A 92 17.73 9.31 16.39
C ALA A 92 16.27 8.92 16.14
N ILE A 93 15.32 9.68 16.69
CA ILE A 93 13.88 9.47 16.47
C ILE A 93 13.56 9.58 14.97
N MET A 94 14.14 10.56 14.28
CA MET A 94 13.93 10.75 12.85
C MET A 94 14.46 9.56 12.04
N GLN A 95 15.66 9.05 12.36
CA GLN A 95 16.21 7.87 11.69
C GLN A 95 15.34 6.62 11.94
N GLU A 96 14.87 6.41 13.16
CA GLU A 96 13.96 5.32 13.50
C GLU A 96 12.64 5.44 12.72
N ALA A 97 12.07 6.66 12.66
CA ALA A 97 10.86 6.93 11.89
C ALA A 97 11.04 6.64 10.39
N TYR A 98 12.18 6.98 9.81
CA TYR A 98 12.50 6.65 8.41
C TYR A 98 12.59 5.13 8.19
N GLN A 99 13.28 4.40 9.08
CA GLN A 99 13.36 2.93 8.99
C GLN A 99 11.98 2.30 9.11
N GLN A 100 11.17 2.75 10.07
CA GLN A 100 9.81 2.24 10.26
C GLN A 100 8.91 2.56 9.06
N ALA A 101 9.06 3.73 8.45
CA ALA A 101 8.35 4.10 7.23
C ALA A 101 8.74 3.19 6.06
N GLU A 102 10.03 2.90 5.88
CA GLU A 102 10.53 2.00 4.84
C GLU A 102 10.00 0.57 5.03
N ILE A 103 10.02 0.05 6.26
CA ILE A 103 9.42 -1.24 6.60
C ILE A 103 7.93 -1.25 6.25
N THR A 104 7.19 -0.23 6.67
CA THR A 104 5.74 -0.14 6.43
C THR A 104 5.44 -0.10 4.92
N VAL A 105 6.19 0.67 4.14
CA VAL A 105 6.02 0.75 2.68
C VAL A 105 6.35 -0.60 2.02
N ARG A 106 7.43 -1.26 2.45
CA ARG A 106 7.80 -2.59 1.93
C ARG A 106 6.72 -3.62 2.23
N GLU A 107 6.24 -3.69 3.47
CA GLU A 107 5.17 -4.61 3.88
C GLU A 107 3.86 -4.33 3.11
N ALA A 108 3.51 -3.06 2.93
CA ALA A 108 2.33 -2.69 2.14
C ALA A 108 2.47 -3.12 0.67
N ASN A 109 3.65 -2.98 0.07
CA ASN A 109 3.92 -3.44 -1.29
C ASN A 109 3.85 -4.97 -1.40
N GLU A 110 4.47 -5.71 -0.47
CA GLU A 110 4.41 -7.17 -0.42
C GLU A 110 2.96 -7.66 -0.28
N GLN A 111 2.17 -7.03 0.59
CA GLN A 111 0.74 -7.34 0.74
C GLN A 111 -0.05 -7.03 -0.52
N ALA A 112 0.20 -5.89 -1.18
CA ALA A 112 -0.47 -5.53 -2.42
C ALA A 112 -0.16 -6.53 -3.54
N GLU A 113 1.10 -6.94 -3.68
CA GLU A 113 1.51 -7.97 -4.64
C GLU A 113 0.81 -9.31 -4.36
N GLN A 114 0.72 -9.71 -3.09
CA GLN A 114 0.02 -10.93 -2.69
C GLN A 114 -1.48 -10.86 -3.01
N ILE A 115 -2.13 -9.72 -2.76
CA ILE A 115 -3.55 -9.51 -3.10
C ILE A 115 -3.75 -9.64 -4.62
N VAL A 116 -2.90 -9.00 -5.42
CA VAL A 116 -2.98 -9.07 -6.89
C VAL A 116 -2.75 -10.50 -7.39
N ALA A 117 -1.77 -11.22 -6.83
CA ALA A 117 -1.50 -12.62 -7.17
C ALA A 117 -2.70 -13.52 -6.83
N ASN A 118 -3.26 -13.37 -5.63
CA ASN A 118 -4.43 -14.12 -5.18
C ASN A 118 -5.67 -13.81 -6.04
N ALA A 119 -5.88 -12.55 -6.42
CA ALA A 119 -6.99 -12.14 -7.28
C ALA A 119 -6.85 -12.74 -8.69
N ARG A 120 -5.63 -12.76 -9.26
CA ARG A 120 -5.36 -13.39 -10.56
C ARG A 120 -5.57 -14.91 -10.51
N ALA A 121 -5.14 -15.56 -9.44
CA ALA A 121 -5.35 -17.00 -9.25
C ALA A 121 -6.84 -17.35 -9.17
N GLN A 122 -7.61 -16.62 -8.35
CA GLN A 122 -9.06 -16.81 -8.26
C GLN A 122 -9.77 -16.53 -9.59
N ALA A 123 -9.38 -15.48 -10.32
CA ALA A 123 -9.96 -15.18 -11.62
C ALA A 123 -9.69 -16.31 -12.63
N ALA A 124 -8.49 -16.89 -12.62
CA ALA A 124 -8.16 -18.03 -13.47
C ALA A 124 -8.95 -19.29 -13.07
N GLU A 125 -9.12 -19.54 -11.77
CA GLU A 125 -9.92 -20.66 -11.26
C GLU A 125 -11.38 -20.54 -11.68
N ILE A 126 -12.00 -19.37 -11.49
CA ILE A 126 -13.38 -19.10 -11.91
C ILE A 126 -13.51 -19.24 -13.43
N GLY A 127 -12.57 -18.68 -14.19
CA GLY A 127 -12.57 -18.77 -15.65
C GLY A 127 -12.50 -20.22 -16.15
N ASN A 128 -11.60 -21.01 -15.59
CA ASN A 128 -11.49 -22.43 -15.91
C ASN A 128 -12.75 -23.20 -15.50
N GLY A 129 -13.29 -22.95 -14.30
CA GLY A 129 -14.53 -23.57 -13.83
C GLY A 129 -15.72 -23.28 -14.76
N ALA A 130 -15.85 -22.04 -15.25
CA ALA A 130 -16.88 -21.66 -16.20
C ALA A 130 -16.73 -22.36 -17.57
N ILE A 131 -15.49 -22.54 -18.04
CA ILE A 131 -15.19 -23.30 -19.26
C ILE A 131 -15.61 -24.76 -19.10
N TYR A 132 -15.22 -25.41 -18.01
CA TYR A 132 -15.61 -26.81 -17.75
C TYR A 132 -17.13 -26.96 -17.63
N TYR A 133 -17.79 -26.11 -16.85
CA TYR A 133 -19.23 -26.15 -16.70
C TYR A 133 -19.97 -25.98 -18.04
N THR A 134 -19.51 -25.04 -18.88
CA THR A 134 -20.12 -24.80 -20.19
C THR A 134 -19.86 -25.96 -21.14
N ARG A 135 -18.68 -26.57 -21.08
CA ARG A 135 -18.36 -27.78 -21.85
C ARG A 135 -19.30 -28.93 -21.48
N ASP A 136 -19.48 -29.19 -20.20
CA ASP A 136 -20.37 -30.27 -19.72
C ASP A 136 -21.82 -30.02 -20.14
N LEU A 137 -22.27 -28.77 -20.10
CA LEU A 137 -23.60 -28.37 -20.55
C LEU A 137 -23.78 -28.59 -22.06
N LEU A 138 -22.77 -28.23 -22.85
CA LEU A 138 -22.78 -28.47 -24.30
C LEU A 138 -22.76 -29.96 -24.63
N GLU A 139 -21.96 -30.77 -23.93
CA GLU A 139 -21.92 -32.23 -24.11
C GLU A 139 -23.27 -32.88 -23.77
N MET A 140 -23.92 -32.45 -22.69
CA MET A 140 -25.26 -32.92 -22.35
C MET A 140 -26.31 -32.50 -23.39
N SER A 141 -26.19 -31.27 -23.90
CA SER A 141 -27.07 -30.75 -24.96
C SER A 141 -26.91 -31.54 -26.26
N GLU A 142 -25.67 -31.81 -26.68
CA GLU A 142 -25.35 -32.65 -27.83
C GLU A 142 -25.96 -34.05 -27.70
N LYS A 143 -25.76 -34.70 -26.55
CA LYS A 143 -26.32 -36.03 -26.28
C LYS A 143 -27.85 -36.04 -26.35
N THR A 144 -28.49 -35.01 -25.80
CA THR A 144 -29.95 -34.88 -25.82
C THR A 144 -30.48 -34.68 -27.24
N LEU A 145 -29.82 -33.83 -28.03
CA LEU A 145 -30.18 -33.62 -29.43
C LEU A 145 -29.97 -34.87 -30.27
N ALA A 146 -28.87 -35.59 -30.07
CA ALA A 146 -28.60 -36.86 -30.75
C ALA A 146 -29.72 -37.89 -30.48
N ALA A 147 -30.12 -38.06 -29.22
CA ALA A 147 -31.21 -38.96 -28.84
C ALA A 147 -32.57 -38.54 -29.44
N ALA A 148 -32.86 -37.23 -29.46
CA ALA A 148 -34.08 -36.70 -30.08
C ALA A 148 -34.11 -36.93 -31.60
N LEU A 149 -32.98 -36.72 -32.29
CA LEU A 149 -32.85 -37.00 -33.71
C LEU A 149 -33.03 -38.49 -34.03
N GLU A 150 -32.40 -39.37 -33.25
CA GLU A 150 -32.54 -40.81 -33.41
C GLU A 150 -33.99 -41.26 -33.21
N THR A 151 -34.64 -40.77 -32.16
CA THR A 151 -36.06 -41.03 -31.89
C THR A 151 -36.94 -40.54 -33.04
N THR A 152 -36.69 -39.33 -33.55
CA THR A 152 -37.45 -38.74 -34.65
C THR A 152 -37.27 -39.53 -35.94
N SER A 153 -36.05 -39.97 -36.25
CA SER A 153 -35.75 -40.80 -37.41
C SER A 153 -36.43 -42.17 -37.31
N SER A 154 -36.40 -42.80 -36.14
CA SER A 154 -37.10 -44.06 -35.87
C SER A 154 -38.61 -43.90 -36.08
N ASN A 155 -39.21 -42.84 -35.52
CA ASN A 155 -40.64 -42.56 -35.68
C ASN A 155 -41.03 -42.30 -37.14
N ALA A 156 -40.20 -41.57 -37.90
CA ALA A 156 -40.42 -41.31 -39.31
C ALA A 156 -40.40 -42.61 -40.14
N ARG A 157 -39.43 -43.50 -39.89
CA ARG A 157 -39.36 -44.82 -40.55
C ARG A 157 -40.57 -45.70 -40.20
N ALA A 158 -41.02 -45.68 -38.94
CA ALA A 158 -42.21 -46.42 -38.53
C ALA A 158 -43.47 -45.90 -39.23
N LEU A 159 -43.61 -44.57 -39.35
CA LEU A 159 -44.71 -43.95 -40.11
C LEU A 159 -44.65 -44.31 -41.59
N GLU A 160 -43.47 -44.25 -42.22
CA GLU A 160 -43.27 -44.64 -43.61
C GLU A 160 -43.68 -46.10 -43.85
N SER A 161 -43.24 -47.02 -42.99
CA SER A 161 -43.61 -48.43 -43.05
C SER A 161 -45.11 -48.65 -42.88
N ALA A 162 -45.77 -47.92 -41.97
CA ALA A 162 -47.21 -47.99 -41.79
C ALA A 162 -47.97 -47.49 -43.03
N LEU A 163 -47.54 -46.37 -43.62
CA LEU A 163 -48.14 -45.83 -44.85
C LEU A 163 -47.94 -46.75 -46.05
N GLN A 164 -46.78 -47.38 -46.20
CA GLN A 164 -46.52 -48.40 -47.22
C GLN A 164 -47.46 -49.60 -47.04
N GLY A 165 -47.62 -50.10 -45.81
CA GLY A 165 -48.56 -51.18 -45.52
C GLY A 165 -50.01 -50.84 -45.86
N TYR A 166 -50.46 -49.61 -45.58
CA TYR A 166 -51.80 -49.17 -46.01
C TYR A 166 -51.94 -49.10 -47.54
N LEU A 167 -50.89 -48.65 -48.24
CA LEU A 167 -50.87 -48.58 -49.70
C LEU A 167 -50.94 -49.99 -50.32
N ASP A 168 -50.20 -50.95 -49.75
CA ASP A 168 -50.22 -52.36 -50.17
C ASP A 168 -51.62 -52.97 -50.01
N VAL A 169 -52.27 -52.76 -48.86
CA VAL A 169 -53.65 -53.23 -48.61
C VAL A 169 -54.63 -52.58 -49.60
N ILE A 170 -54.53 -51.27 -49.82
CA ILE A 170 -55.39 -50.59 -50.81
C ILE A 170 -55.15 -51.15 -52.22
N SER A 171 -53.89 -51.44 -52.58
CA SER A 171 -53.54 -52.01 -53.87
C SER A 171 -54.06 -53.44 -54.05
N GLN A 172 -53.98 -54.27 -53.01
CA GLN A 172 -54.58 -55.61 -52.98
C GLN A 172 -56.09 -55.54 -53.10
N ASN A 173 -56.76 -54.74 -52.26
CA ASN A 173 -58.22 -54.56 -52.31
C ASN A 173 -58.66 -54.08 -53.70
N LYS A 174 -57.90 -53.15 -54.33
CA LYS A 174 -58.17 -52.70 -55.69
C LYS A 174 -58.02 -53.83 -56.71
N ALA A 175 -56.99 -54.67 -56.59
CA ALA A 175 -56.78 -55.80 -57.50
C ALA A 175 -57.88 -56.86 -57.36
N GLU A 176 -58.29 -57.18 -56.12
CA GLU A 176 -59.38 -58.12 -55.84
C GLU A 176 -60.71 -57.64 -56.44
N LEU A 177 -61.03 -56.35 -56.32
CA LEU A 177 -62.25 -55.79 -56.92
C LEU A 177 -62.26 -55.90 -58.45
N VAL A 178 -61.12 -55.66 -59.12
CA VAL A 178 -61.04 -55.80 -60.59
C VAL A 178 -61.22 -57.26 -61.01
N THR A 179 -60.61 -58.21 -60.30
CA THR A 179 -60.82 -59.63 -60.59
C THR A 179 -62.25 -60.09 -60.33
N ASP A 180 -62.91 -59.55 -59.31
CA ASP A 180 -64.31 -59.88 -59.00
C ASP A 180 -65.26 -59.26 -60.03
N GLU A 181 -64.99 -58.04 -60.51
CA GLU A 181 -65.69 -57.44 -61.67
C GLU A 181 -65.51 -58.29 -62.93
N ASP A 182 -64.28 -58.71 -63.25
CA ASP A 182 -64.01 -59.58 -64.42
C ASP A 182 -64.70 -60.95 -64.30
N ALA A 183 -64.71 -61.55 -63.10
CA ALA A 183 -65.40 -62.81 -62.83
C ALA A 183 -66.93 -62.68 -62.94
N GLN A 184 -67.51 -61.56 -62.47
CA GLN A 184 -68.94 -61.27 -62.61
C GLN A 184 -69.33 -61.02 -64.06
N VAL A 185 -68.50 -60.31 -64.84
CA VAL A 185 -68.72 -60.09 -66.28
C VAL A 185 -68.67 -61.42 -67.04
N GLN A 186 -67.71 -62.30 -66.74
CA GLN A 186 -67.64 -63.64 -67.34
C GLN A 186 -68.85 -64.50 -66.96
N ALA A 187 -69.25 -64.52 -65.69
CA ALA A 187 -70.42 -65.28 -65.23
C ALA A 187 -71.73 -64.78 -65.88
N GLN A 188 -71.87 -63.46 -66.09
CA GLN A 188 -73.01 -62.89 -66.82
C GLN A 188 -72.99 -63.24 -68.31
N GLN A 189 -71.81 -63.27 -68.95
CA GLN A 189 -71.66 -63.71 -70.34
C GLN A 189 -71.98 -65.20 -70.50
N GLU A 190 -71.54 -66.04 -69.57
CA GLU A 190 -71.86 -67.48 -69.55
C GLU A 190 -73.35 -67.73 -69.29
N ALA A 191 -73.97 -67.00 -68.36
CA ALA A 191 -75.40 -67.10 -68.10
C ALA A 191 -76.26 -66.60 -69.26
N ALA A 192 -75.83 -65.54 -69.96
CA ALA A 192 -76.48 -65.06 -71.18
C ALA A 192 -76.37 -66.09 -72.32
N ALA A 193 -75.20 -66.70 -72.51
CA ALA A 193 -75.00 -67.76 -73.50
C ALA A 193 -75.90 -68.98 -73.23
N GLN A 194 -76.03 -69.40 -71.97
CA GLN A 194 -76.91 -70.51 -71.58
C GLN A 194 -78.40 -70.18 -71.76
N GLN A 195 -78.83 -68.93 -71.50
CA GLN A 195 -80.20 -68.49 -71.75
C GLN A 195 -80.54 -68.40 -73.24
N GLU A 196 -79.57 -68.08 -74.10
CA GLU A 196 -79.72 -68.06 -75.55
C GLU A 196 -79.81 -69.48 -76.13
N GLU A 197 -79.14 -70.47 -75.52
CA GLU A 197 -79.24 -71.90 -75.85
C GLU A 197 -80.63 -72.50 -75.49
N LEU A 198 -81.25 -72.01 -74.41
CA LEU A 198 -82.58 -72.44 -73.93
C LEU A 198 -83.77 -71.83 -74.71
N GLN A 199 -83.55 -70.84 -75.58
CA GLN A 199 -84.61 -70.21 -76.40
C GLN A 199 -84.71 -70.75 -77.83
N LEU A 200 -83.89 -71.75 -78.21
CA LEU A 200 -84.03 -72.45 -79.48
C LEU A 200 -85.29 -73.34 -79.45
N PRO A 201 -86.27 -73.17 -80.37
CA PRO A 201 -87.57 -73.80 -80.27
C PRO A 201 -87.53 -75.33 -80.46
N GLU A 202 -88.30 -75.99 -79.61
CA GLU A 202 -88.60 -77.43 -79.50
C GLU A 202 -88.95 -78.04 -80.87
N VAL A 203 -88.09 -78.94 -81.38
CA VAL A 203 -88.42 -79.80 -82.52
C VAL A 203 -88.91 -81.15 -81.98
N GLN A 204 -90.21 -81.35 -82.08
CA GLN A 204 -90.93 -82.60 -81.85
C GLN A 204 -90.38 -83.73 -82.74
N GLU A 205 -90.04 -84.88 -82.16
CA GLU A 205 -90.11 -86.17 -82.85
C GLU A 205 -90.56 -87.28 -81.88
N GLU A 206 -91.82 -87.70 -82.01
CA GLU A 206 -92.33 -89.05 -81.70
C GLU A 206 -92.52 -89.80 -83.03
N PRO A 207 -92.77 -91.13 -83.07
CA PRO A 207 -92.53 -92.22 -82.10
C PRO A 207 -91.81 -93.42 -82.78
N VAL A 208 -91.66 -94.59 -82.13
CA VAL A 208 -92.11 -95.94 -82.62
C VAL A 208 -91.90 -97.01 -81.53
N SER A 209 -93.01 -97.72 -81.25
CA SER A 209 -93.25 -99.05 -80.63
C SER A 209 -92.98 -99.31 -79.15
#